data_AF-I0KA30-F1
#
_entry.id   AF-I0KA30-F1
#
_cell.length_a   1.000
_cell.length_b   1.000
_cell.length_c   1.000
_cell.angle_alpha   90.00
_cell.angle_beta   90.00
_cell.angle_gamma   90.00
#
_symmetry.space_group_name_H-M   'P 1'
#
loop_
_entity.id
_entity.type
_entity.pdbx_description
1 polymer ?
#
loop_
_entity_poly.entity_id
_entity_poly.type
_entity_poly.pdbx_seq_one_letter_code
_entity_poly.pdbx_strand_id
1 'polypeptide(L)'
;MKDVIQLLHSYARFRAAVLRSLDIANLSKAEFARITGMEANSKYRRQLNPALWKPAELHQLGVGLGLIDGSSFKLAELANMISKLPDPVRKSVCRYTLLTNRKLEQRSQSPESWQPYEVDKILYFLETMAIQTN
;
A
#
# COMPACT_ATOMS: atom_id res chain seq x y z
N MET A 1 6.83 3.16 16.26
CA MET A 1 6.52 4.26 15.32
C MET A 1 7.47 4.26 14.13
N LYS A 2 8.79 4.35 14.35
CA LYS A 2 9.83 4.29 13.32
C LYS A 2 9.68 3.09 12.37
N ASP A 3 9.39 1.90 12.92
CA ASP A 3 9.20 0.69 12.10
C ASP A 3 7.98 0.77 11.17
N VAL A 4 6.89 1.41 11.63
CA VAL A 4 5.69 1.62 10.80
C VAL A 4 6.01 2.55 9.64
N ILE A 5 6.70 3.66 9.92
CA ILE A 5 7.17 4.63 8.91
C ILE A 5 8.09 3.93 7.90
N GLN A 6 9.06 3.15 8.38
CA GLN A 6 10.00 2.42 7.52
C GLN A 6 9.29 1.42 6.60
N LEU A 7 8.33 0.65 7.14
CA LEU A 7 7.51 -0.27 6.35
C LEU A 7 6.74 0.45 5.26
N LEU A 8 6.07 1.56 5.61
CA LEU A 8 5.29 2.36 4.66
C LEU A 8 6.16 2.98 3.57
N HIS A 9 7.37 3.45 3.89
CA HIS A 9 8.33 3.89 2.89
C HIS A 9 8.79 2.75 1.96
N SER A 10 9.09 1.58 2.51
CA SER A 10 9.46 0.42 1.69
C SER A 10 8.34 0.06 0.72
N TYR A 11 7.09 0.08 1.18
CA TYR A 11 5.93 -0.10 0.32
C TYR A 11 5.80 1.01 -0.75
N ALA A 12 5.95 2.28 -0.38
CA ALA A 12 5.88 3.39 -1.34
C ALA A 12 6.95 3.27 -2.45
N ARG A 13 8.17 2.87 -2.09
CA ARG A 13 9.26 2.60 -3.04
C ARG A 13 8.94 1.41 -3.94
N PHE A 14 8.41 0.33 -3.38
CA PHE A 14 7.97 -0.83 -4.15
C PHE A 14 6.87 -0.46 -5.15
N ARG A 15 5.81 0.24 -4.71
CA ARG A 15 4.76 0.77 -5.58
C ARG A 15 5.34 1.59 -6.73
N ALA A 16 6.25 2.51 -6.43
CA ALA A 16 6.89 3.33 -7.45
C ALA A 16 7.72 2.49 -8.44
N ALA A 17 8.42 1.46 -7.97
CA ALA A 17 9.17 0.54 -8.82
C ALA A 17 8.24 -0.26 -9.75
N VAL A 18 7.17 -0.85 -9.21
CA VAL A 18 6.16 -1.59 -9.98
C VAL A 18 5.56 -0.72 -11.08
N LEU A 19 5.15 0.50 -10.75
CA LEU A 19 4.53 1.41 -11.72
C LEU A 19 5.50 1.84 -12.82
N ARG A 20 6.77 2.11 -12.49
CA ARG A 20 7.81 2.37 -13.50
C ARG A 20 8.07 1.16 -14.39
N SER A 21 8.19 -0.03 -13.80
CA SER A 21 8.39 -1.27 -14.55
C SER A 21 7.22 -1.58 -15.47
N LEU A 22 5.97 -1.32 -15.04
CA LEU A 22 4.79 -1.47 -15.88
C LEU A 22 4.84 -0.58 -17.12
N ASP A 23 5.32 0.66 -16.97
CA ASP A 23 5.44 1.62 -18.05
C ASP A 23 6.49 1.19 -19.08
N ILE A 24 7.62 0.65 -18.60
CA ILE A 24 8.73 0.20 -19.44
C ILE A 24 8.47 -1.16 -20.09
N ALA A 25 7.81 -2.08 -19.40
CA ALA A 25 7.65 -3.48 -19.83
C ALA A 25 6.77 -3.66 -21.08
N ASN A 26 6.11 -2.59 -21.56
CA ASN A 26 5.23 -2.59 -22.73
C ASN A 26 4.28 -3.80 -22.83
N LEU A 27 3.74 -4.24 -21.68
CA LEU A 27 2.93 -5.46 -21.60
C LEU A 27 1.73 -5.39 -22.55
N SER A 28 1.50 -6.45 -23.32
CA SER A 28 0.29 -6.59 -24.11
C SER A 28 -0.95 -6.64 -23.21
N LYS A 29 -2.12 -6.39 -23.81
CA LYS A 29 -3.42 -6.50 -23.11
C LYS A 29 -3.62 -7.89 -22.49
N ALA A 30 -3.20 -8.94 -23.19
CA ALA A 30 -3.32 -10.33 -22.74
C ALA A 30 -2.39 -10.63 -21.56
N GLU A 31 -1.13 -10.17 -21.61
CA GLU A 31 -0.19 -10.35 -20.51
C GLU A 31 -0.60 -9.59 -19.26
N PHE A 32 -1.09 -8.36 -19.42
CA PHE A 32 -1.62 -7.58 -18.31
C PHE A 32 -2.80 -8.30 -17.63
N ALA A 33 -3.76 -8.78 -18.42
CA ALA A 33 -4.91 -9.53 -17.90
C ALA A 33 -4.48 -10.84 -17.23
N ARG A 34 -3.50 -11.55 -17.79
CA ARG A 34 -2.95 -12.78 -17.20
C ARG A 34 -2.28 -12.52 -15.84
N ILE A 35 -1.52 -11.43 -15.70
CA ILE A 35 -0.79 -11.11 -14.46
C ILE A 35 -1.75 -10.61 -13.38
N THR A 36 -2.70 -9.74 -13.75
CA THR A 36 -3.51 -9.00 -12.78
C THR A 36 -4.93 -9.53 -12.60
N GLY A 37 -5.38 -10.42 -13.48
CA GLY A 37 -6.79 -10.85 -13.55
C GLY A 37 -7.76 -9.74 -13.99
N MET A 38 -7.26 -8.56 -14.35
CA MET A 38 -8.08 -7.40 -14.69
C MET A 38 -8.35 -7.30 -16.19
N GLU A 39 -9.49 -6.70 -16.55
CA GLU A 39 -9.77 -6.34 -17.94
C GLU A 39 -8.70 -5.40 -18.50
N ALA A 40 -8.35 -5.60 -19.77
CA ALA A 40 -7.31 -4.82 -20.45
C ALA A 40 -7.55 -3.30 -20.43
N ASN A 41 -8.81 -2.86 -20.49
CA ASN A 41 -9.16 -1.43 -20.43
C ASN A 41 -8.91 -0.80 -19.05
N SER A 42 -8.74 -1.63 -18.01
CA SER A 42 -8.38 -1.16 -16.66
C SER A 42 -6.92 -0.70 -16.57
N LYS A 43 -6.04 -1.17 -17.46
CA LYS A 43 -4.63 -0.72 -17.55
C LYS A 43 -4.55 0.79 -17.81
N TYR A 44 -5.22 1.27 -18.86
CA TYR A 44 -5.17 2.68 -19.27
C TYR A 44 -5.73 3.63 -18.20
N ARG A 45 -6.88 3.31 -17.62
CA ARG A 45 -7.48 4.10 -16.54
C ARG A 45 -6.57 4.23 -15.33
N ARG A 46 -5.88 3.14 -14.96
CA ARG A 46 -4.98 3.11 -13.80
C ARG A 46 -3.60 3.71 -14.09
N GLN A 47 -3.16 3.75 -15.35
CA GLN A 47 -1.98 4.53 -15.75
C GLN A 47 -2.23 6.04 -15.58
N LEU A 48 -3.41 6.52 -16.00
CA LEU A 48 -3.80 7.92 -15.83
C LEU A 48 -4.09 8.29 -14.36
N ASN A 49 -4.51 7.33 -13.55
CA ASN A 49 -4.75 7.53 -12.13
C ASN A 49 -4.08 6.44 -11.28
N PRO A 50 -2.80 6.65 -10.90
CA PRO A 50 -2.05 5.68 -10.11
C PRO A 50 -2.60 5.40 -8.71
N ALA A 51 -3.53 6.22 -8.20
CA ALA A 51 -4.18 6.02 -6.90
C ALA A 51 -5.26 4.93 -6.94
N LEU A 52 -5.68 4.49 -8.13
CA LEU A 52 -6.63 3.39 -8.30
C LEU A 52 -6.00 2.01 -8.08
N TRP A 53 -4.67 1.93 -8.09
CA TRP A 53 -3.94 0.69 -7.85
C TRP A 53 -4.01 0.27 -6.40
N LYS A 54 -4.75 -0.80 -6.11
CA LYS A 54 -4.77 -1.37 -4.76
C LYS A 54 -3.43 -2.03 -4.43
N PRO A 55 -3.05 -2.09 -3.14
CA PRO A 55 -1.79 -2.72 -2.74
C PRO A 55 -1.65 -4.18 -3.19
N ALA A 56 -2.73 -4.97 -3.12
CA ALA A 56 -2.71 -6.35 -3.61
C ALA A 56 -2.56 -6.46 -5.13
N GLU A 57 -3.16 -5.54 -5.88
CA GLU A 57 -3.00 -5.48 -7.34
C GLU A 57 -1.53 -5.16 -7.70
N LEU A 58 -0.90 -4.23 -6.97
CA LEU A 58 0.52 -3.89 -7.14
C LEU A 58 1.44 -5.03 -6.75
N HIS A 59 1.09 -5.80 -5.72
CA HIS A 59 1.81 -7.00 -5.34
C HIS A 59 1.81 -8.03 -6.47
N GLN A 60 0.62 -8.42 -6.96
CA GLN A 60 0.48 -9.36 -8.06
C GLN A 60 1.21 -8.90 -9.32
N LEU A 61 1.09 -7.61 -9.65
CA LEU A 61 1.78 -7.02 -10.77
C LEU A 61 3.30 -7.05 -10.58
N GLY A 62 3.81 -6.72 -9.39
CA GLY A 62 5.23 -6.79 -9.07
C GLY A 62 5.80 -8.19 -9.21
N VAL A 63 5.10 -9.20 -8.69
CA VAL A 63 5.46 -10.62 -8.86
C VAL A 63 5.47 -11.00 -10.34
N GLY A 64 4.43 -10.62 -11.09
CA GLY A 64 4.35 -10.89 -12.53
C GLY A 64 5.44 -10.19 -13.37
N LEU A 65 5.98 -9.07 -12.87
CA LEU A 65 7.10 -8.33 -13.47
C LEU A 65 8.48 -8.81 -12.97
N GLY A 66 8.54 -9.84 -12.11
CA GLY A 66 9.78 -10.37 -11.57
C GLY A 66 10.45 -9.45 -10.52
N LEU A 67 9.70 -8.51 -9.94
CA LEU A 67 10.19 -7.68 -8.84
C LEU A 67 10.11 -8.49 -7.54
N ILE A 68 11.27 -8.74 -6.91
CA ILE A 68 11.35 -9.50 -5.66
C ILE A 68 10.54 -8.80 -4.57
N ASP A 69 9.53 -9.49 -4.06
CA ASP A 69 8.67 -8.95 -3.02
C ASP A 69 9.09 -9.41 -1.61
N GLY A 70 9.63 -8.49 -0.83
CA GLY A 70 9.66 -8.59 0.63
C GLY A 70 8.86 -7.50 1.33
N SER A 71 8.09 -6.67 0.62
CA SER A 71 7.50 -5.42 1.11
C SER A 71 5.97 -5.37 1.03
N SER A 72 5.32 -5.95 0.03
CA SER A 72 3.85 -6.02 -0.02
C SER A 72 3.30 -7.03 0.97
N PHE A 73 3.99 -8.16 1.19
CA PHE A 73 3.64 -9.08 2.29
C PHE A 73 3.67 -8.40 3.66
N LYS A 74 4.51 -7.36 3.83
CA LYS A 74 4.59 -6.60 5.09
C LYS A 74 3.38 -5.71 5.34
N LEU A 75 2.58 -5.35 4.33
CA LEU A 75 1.32 -4.64 4.59
C LEU A 75 0.32 -5.47 5.41
N ALA A 76 0.47 -6.81 5.42
CA ALA A 76 -0.28 -7.67 6.33
C ALA A 76 -0.01 -7.32 7.80
N GLU A 77 1.22 -6.91 8.13
CA GLU A 77 1.61 -6.54 9.48
C GLU A 77 1.23 -5.10 9.85
N LEU A 78 0.86 -4.25 8.89
CA LEU A 78 0.59 -2.83 9.14
C LEU A 78 -0.50 -2.62 10.19
N ALA A 79 -1.60 -3.37 10.09
CA ALA A 79 -2.71 -3.28 11.05
C ALA A 79 -2.27 -3.68 12.47
N ASN A 80 -1.46 -4.74 12.59
CA ASN A 80 -0.91 -5.20 13.86
C ASN A 80 0.05 -4.15 14.46
N MET A 81 0.92 -3.57 13.62
CA MET A 81 1.88 -2.57 14.07
C MET A 81 1.19 -1.27 14.51
N ILE A 82 0.14 -0.83 13.82
CA ILE A 82 -0.69 0.32 14.25
C ILE A 82 -1.36 0.02 15.58
N SER A 83 -1.87 -1.20 15.77
CA SER A 83 -2.55 -1.62 17.00
C SER A 83 -1.62 -1.62 18.23
N LYS A 84 -0.31 -1.82 18.00
CA LYS A 84 0.76 -1.80 19.02
C LYS A 84 1.37 -0.41 19.26
N LEU A 85 0.95 0.63 18.54
CA LEU A 85 1.40 2.00 18.83
C LEU A 85 0.89 2.47 20.19
N PRO A 86 1.61 3.40 20.87
CA PRO A 86 1.12 4.02 22.09
C PRO A 86 -0.28 4.60 21.89
N ASP A 87 -1.14 4.44 22.90
CA ASP A 87 -2.56 4.77 22.84
C ASP A 87 -2.88 6.18 22.27
N PRO A 88 -2.18 7.25 22.69
CA PRO A 88 -2.39 8.59 22.14
C PRO A 88 -2.08 8.67 20.64
N VAL A 89 -1.00 8.01 20.20
CA VAL A 89 -0.56 7.98 18.80
C VAL A 89 -1.55 7.17 17.98
N ARG A 90 -1.89 5.96 18.43
CA ARG A 90 -2.85 5.07 17.76
C ARG A 90 -4.20 5.76 17.54
N LYS A 91 -4.75 6.42 18.57
CA LYS A 91 -6.00 7.17 18.48
C LYS A 91 -5.92 8.30 17.45
N SER A 92 -4.80 9.02 17.41
CA SER A 92 -4.58 10.12 16.48
C SER A 92 -4.44 9.63 15.03
N VAL A 93 -3.68 8.55 14.80
CA VAL A 93 -3.59 7.88 13.49
C VAL A 93 -4.97 7.46 13.01
N CYS A 94 -5.73 6.74 13.85
CA CYS A 94 -7.06 6.24 13.51
C CYS A 94 -8.02 7.38 13.16
N ARG A 95 -8.00 8.46 13.95
CA ARG A 95 -8.81 9.66 13.69
C ARG A 95 -8.46 10.32 12.37
N TYR A 96 -7.17 10.57 12.10
CA TYR A 96 -6.71 11.25 10.89
C TYR A 96 -7.00 10.45 9.61
N THR A 97 -6.85 9.13 9.71
CA THR A 97 -6.99 8.20 8.58
C THR A 97 -8.41 7.68 8.39
N LEU A 98 -9.34 8.02 9.28
CA LEU A 98 -10.70 7.49 9.33
C LEU A 98 -10.74 5.95 9.44
N LEU A 99 -9.70 5.38 10.04
CA LEU A 99 -9.62 3.97 10.39
C LEU A 99 -10.30 3.75 11.75
N THR A 100 -11.30 2.88 11.77
CA THR A 100 -11.91 2.40 13.02
C THR A 100 -11.18 1.14 13.47
N ASN A 101 -11.33 0.76 14.75
CA ASN A 101 -10.79 -0.52 15.23
C ASN A 101 -11.31 -1.71 14.41
N ARG A 102 -12.60 -1.68 14.02
CA ARG A 102 -13.18 -2.67 13.11
C ARG A 102 -12.50 -2.70 11.74
N LYS A 103 -12.18 -1.54 11.15
CA LYS A 103 -11.43 -1.51 9.89
C LYS A 103 -10.03 -2.08 10.07
N LEU A 104 -9.33 -1.74 11.15
CA LEU A 104 -8.00 -2.30 11.45
C LEU A 104 -8.03 -3.81 11.59
N GLU A 105 -9.03 -4.37 12.28
CA GLU A 105 -9.24 -5.82 12.40
C GLU A 105 -9.53 -6.47 11.04
N GLN A 106 -10.35 -5.83 10.21
CA GLN A 106 -10.55 -6.31 8.83
C GLN A 106 -9.24 -6.31 8.02
N ARG A 107 -8.38 -5.32 8.24
CA ARG A 107 -7.09 -5.21 7.54
C ARG A 107 -6.04 -6.20 8.03
N SER A 108 -6.09 -6.61 9.30
CA SER A 108 -5.21 -7.68 9.79
C SER A 108 -5.62 -9.05 9.25
N GLN A 109 -6.92 -9.26 9.01
CA GLN A 109 -7.45 -10.52 8.44
C GLN A 109 -7.31 -10.60 6.92
N SER A 110 -7.48 -9.46 6.23
CA SER A 110 -7.39 -9.35 4.77
C SER A 110 -6.47 -8.19 4.40
N PRO A 111 -5.15 -8.44 4.27
CA PRO A 111 -4.18 -7.43 3.86
C PRO A 111 -4.50 -6.82 2.48
N GLU A 112 -5.20 -7.54 1.59
CA GLU A 112 -5.60 -7.00 0.29
C GLU A 112 -6.67 -5.91 0.37
N SER A 113 -7.38 -5.80 1.51
CA SER A 113 -8.45 -4.83 1.66
C SER A 113 -7.93 -3.40 1.91
N TRP A 114 -6.62 -3.21 2.07
CA TRP A 114 -5.97 -1.90 2.14
C TRP A 114 -6.33 -0.98 0.97
N GLN A 115 -6.78 0.25 1.25
CA GLN A 115 -6.92 1.28 0.23
C GLN A 115 -5.64 2.11 0.15
N PRO A 116 -5.19 2.51 -1.06
CA PRO A 116 -3.96 3.29 -1.23
C PRO A 116 -3.93 4.57 -0.39
N TYR A 117 -5.04 5.31 -0.38
CA TYR A 117 -5.14 6.56 0.37
C TYR A 117 -5.02 6.39 1.89
N GLU A 118 -5.37 5.22 2.43
CA GLU A 118 -5.22 4.96 3.87
C GLU A 118 -3.74 4.81 4.20
N VAL A 119 -3.02 4.05 3.39
CA VAL A 119 -1.57 3.81 3.54
C VAL A 119 -0.80 5.13 3.43
N ASP A 120 -1.13 5.96 2.43
CA ASP A 120 -0.49 7.27 2.21
C ASP A 120 -0.77 8.23 3.38
N LYS A 121 -2.02 8.28 3.87
CA LYS A 121 -2.38 9.14 5.02
C LYS A 121 -1.71 8.71 6.31
N ILE A 122 -1.57 7.40 6.56
CA ILE A 122 -0.86 6.91 7.75
C ILE A 122 0.60 7.38 7.69
N LEU A 123 1.26 7.21 6.55
CA LEU A 123 2.67 7.61 6.37
C LEU A 123 2.83 9.11 6.63
N TYR A 124 2.08 9.94 5.92
CA TYR A 124 2.13 11.40 6.06
C TYR A 124 1.93 11.86 7.50
N PHE A 125 0.94 11.28 8.18
CA PHE A 125 0.64 11.65 9.57
C PHE A 125 1.77 11.27 10.53
N LEU A 126 2.29 10.06 10.42
CA LEU A 126 3.37 9.58 11.29
C LEU A 126 4.67 10.33 11.06
N GLU A 127 4.99 10.71 9.82
CA GLU A 127 6.14 11.57 9.51
C GLU A 127 5.98 12.96 10.12
N THR A 128 4.81 13.57 9.96
CA THR A 128 4.50 14.90 10.52
C THR A 128 4.66 14.90 12.04
N MET A 129 4.12 13.86 12.71
CA MET A 129 4.31 13.69 14.16
C MET A 129 5.78 13.52 14.53
N ALA A 130 6.53 12.70 13.79
CA ALA A 130 7.94 12.45 14.08
C ALA A 130 8.80 13.73 13.96
N ILE A 131 8.47 14.63 13.03
CA ILE A 131 9.14 15.93 12.89
C ILE A 131 8.83 16.84 14.09
N GLN A 132 7.60 16.83 14.60
CA GLN A 132 7.19 17.70 15.72
C GLN A 132 7.75 17.25 17.08
N THR A 133 8.17 15.99 17.21
CA THR A 133 8.71 15.43 18.46
C THR A 133 10.23 15.42 18.55
N ASN A 134 10.94 15.86 17.50
CA ASN A 134 12.40 16.06 17.48
C ASN A 134 12.72 17.55 17.56
#